data_AF-A0A1H3DLF7-F1
#
_entry.id   AF-A0A1H3DLF7-F1
#
_cell.length_a   1.000
_cell.length_b   1.000
_cell.length_c   1.000
_cell.angle_alpha   90.00
_cell.angle_beta   90.00
_cell.angle_gamma   90.00
#
_symmetry.space_group_name_H-M   'P 1'
#
loop_
_entity.id
_entity.type
_entity.pdbx_description
1 polymer ?
#
loop_
_entity_poly.entity_id
_entity_poly.type
_entity_poly.pdbx_seq_one_letter_code
_entity_poly.pdbx_strand_id
1 'polypeptide(L)'
;MAAEPERRFDDRIVSRTETYLDRIDECVRLLSDLVDAYVDGGADDPTVRDLVDAITTRESDCDRLKRDISAQITNADARDIGLRNARIHLNSPHVLDLYQRLDEIPNAIERLAEELVTIAPPREAATFDRYAEMARCAERAMDALADAVACYVRLLRSPSRSDSVAAEIATVRGAESSVDELRNAVIETAFADDVIHGAFVSRTFALRFDEVLDAMEDVTDTLVVASSTESWITTEPSDR
;
A
#
# COMPACT_ATOMS: atom_id res chain seq x y z
N MET A 1 -8.91 38.61 -14.05
CA MET A 1 -8.53 37.31 -13.46
C MET A 1 -8.61 36.28 -14.57
N ALA A 2 -7.48 35.85 -15.09
CA ALA A 2 -7.47 34.72 -16.03
C ALA A 2 -7.85 33.47 -15.24
N ALA A 3 -8.87 32.74 -15.69
CA ALA A 3 -9.16 31.42 -15.16
C ALA A 3 -7.89 30.57 -15.33
N GLU A 4 -7.45 29.89 -14.27
CA GLU A 4 -6.42 28.86 -14.41
C GLU A 4 -6.84 27.89 -15.52
N PRO A 5 -5.96 27.56 -16.47
CA PRO A 5 -6.32 26.59 -17.48
C PRO A 5 -6.69 25.30 -16.77
N GLU A 6 -7.92 24.81 -17.00
CA GLU A 6 -8.36 23.52 -16.49
C GLU A 6 -7.28 22.48 -16.83
N ARG A 7 -6.69 21.87 -15.79
CA ARG A 7 -5.73 20.78 -15.99
C ARG A 7 -6.41 19.72 -16.84
N ARG A 8 -5.73 19.26 -17.90
CA ARG A 8 -6.27 18.21 -18.77
C ARG A 8 -6.57 16.96 -17.95
N PHE A 9 -7.58 16.19 -18.37
CA PHE A 9 -8.06 14.99 -17.69
C PHE A 9 -6.93 14.04 -17.24
N ASP A 10 -5.95 13.83 -18.11
CA ASP A 10 -4.77 12.98 -17.87
C ASP A 10 -3.79 13.55 -16.83
N ASP A 11 -3.58 14.87 -16.81
CA ASP A 11 -2.77 15.53 -15.77
C ASP A 11 -3.45 15.41 -14.39
N ARG A 12 -4.79 15.42 -14.36
CA ARG A 12 -5.55 15.27 -13.12
C ARG A 12 -5.47 13.86 -12.57
N ILE A 13 -5.61 12.83 -13.41
CA ILE A 13 -5.49 11.44 -12.96
C ILE A 13 -4.10 11.22 -12.37
N VAL A 14 -3.02 11.52 -13.09
CA VAL A 14 -1.65 11.26 -12.62
C VAL A 14 -1.35 12.01 -11.34
N SER A 15 -1.64 13.32 -11.29
CA SER A 15 -1.39 14.12 -10.09
C SER A 15 -2.20 13.63 -8.89
N ARG A 16 -3.44 13.14 -9.10
CA ARG A 16 -4.25 12.57 -8.02
C ARG A 16 -3.77 11.20 -7.59
N THR A 17 -3.29 10.36 -8.53
CA THR A 17 -2.64 9.08 -8.21
C THR A 17 -1.40 9.32 -7.36
N GLU A 18 -0.53 10.25 -7.75
CA GLU A 18 0.66 10.60 -6.98
C GLU A 18 0.28 11.08 -5.57
N THR A 19 -0.68 11.99 -5.45
CA THR A 19 -1.19 12.40 -4.13
C THR A 19 -1.81 11.25 -3.32
N TYR A 20 -2.50 10.32 -3.98
CA TYR A 20 -3.07 9.14 -3.32
C TYR A 20 -1.99 8.20 -2.78
N LEU A 21 -0.95 7.93 -3.59
CA LEU A 21 0.20 7.14 -3.18
C LEU A 21 0.96 7.80 -2.02
N ASP A 22 1.15 9.12 -2.05
CA ASP A 22 1.74 9.87 -0.94
C ASP A 22 0.94 9.68 0.36
N ARG A 23 -0.40 9.61 0.28
CA ARG A 23 -1.24 9.36 1.47
C ARG A 23 -1.12 7.94 2.00
N ILE A 24 -1.04 6.95 1.12
CA ILE A 24 -0.82 5.55 1.55
C ILE A 24 0.56 5.41 2.19
N ASP A 25 1.59 6.00 1.58
CA ASP A 25 2.96 6.05 2.13
C ASP A 25 3.00 6.72 3.52
N GLU A 26 2.27 7.83 3.71
CA GLU A 26 2.09 8.42 5.04
C GLU A 26 1.44 7.47 6.05
N CYS A 27 0.43 6.65 5.65
CA CYS A 27 -0.14 5.62 6.54
C CYS A 27 0.91 4.57 6.93
N VAL A 28 1.71 4.10 5.98
CA VAL A 28 2.73 3.07 6.21
C VAL A 28 3.79 3.57 7.18
N ARG A 29 4.25 4.82 7.04
CA ARG A 29 5.23 5.41 7.99
C ARG A 29 4.65 5.58 9.39
N LEU A 30 3.38 5.97 9.50
CA LEU A 30 2.70 6.07 10.80
C LEU A 30 2.63 4.73 11.54
N LEU A 31 2.64 3.60 10.83
CA LEU A 31 2.68 2.28 11.45
C LEU A 31 3.99 2.05 12.22
N SER A 32 5.13 2.42 11.65
CA SER A 32 6.43 2.34 12.35
C SER A 32 6.45 3.25 13.57
N ASP A 33 6.00 4.50 13.42
CA ASP A 33 5.90 5.45 14.54
C ASP A 33 4.99 4.91 15.66
N LEU A 34 3.89 4.25 15.29
CA LEU A 34 2.95 3.64 16.24
C LEU A 34 3.59 2.49 17.01
N VAL A 35 4.34 1.63 16.34
CA VAL A 35 5.05 0.51 16.99
C VAL A 35 6.05 1.05 18.01
N ASP A 36 6.86 2.04 17.63
CA ASP A 36 7.86 2.65 18.52
C ASP A 36 7.20 3.33 19.73
N ALA A 37 6.18 4.16 19.49
CA ALA A 37 5.43 4.82 20.56
C ALA A 37 4.74 3.81 21.50
N TYR A 38 4.23 2.70 20.95
CA TYR A 38 3.61 1.64 21.74
C TYR A 38 4.63 0.93 22.62
N VAL A 39 5.82 0.63 22.12
CA VAL A 39 6.90 0.02 22.92
C VAL A 39 7.27 0.92 24.10
N ASP A 40 7.42 2.22 23.86
CA ASP A 40 7.82 3.18 24.88
C ASP A 40 6.72 3.42 25.94
N GLY A 41 5.51 3.75 25.49
CA GLY A 41 4.43 4.25 26.34
C GLY A 41 3.29 3.27 26.62
N GLY A 42 3.07 2.29 25.74
CA GLY A 42 1.94 1.37 25.77
C GLY A 42 0.62 2.01 25.33
N ALA A 43 -0.47 1.24 25.37
CA ALA A 43 -1.78 1.65 24.86
C ALA A 43 -2.37 2.91 25.51
N ASP A 44 -1.95 3.23 26.73
CA ASP A 44 -2.44 4.39 27.47
C ASP A 44 -1.70 5.69 27.16
N ASP A 45 -0.59 5.63 26.40
CA ASP A 45 0.17 6.80 25.99
C ASP A 45 -0.67 7.69 25.06
N PRO A 46 -0.80 9.00 25.35
CA PRO A 46 -1.48 9.93 24.46
C PRO A 46 -0.92 9.92 23.03
N THR A 47 0.39 9.74 22.87
CA THR A 47 1.07 9.68 21.56
C THR A 47 0.56 8.51 20.73
N VAL A 48 0.35 7.35 21.35
CA VAL A 48 -0.20 6.16 20.68
C VAL A 48 -1.61 6.44 20.18
N ARG A 49 -2.46 7.08 21.00
CA ARG A 49 -3.82 7.46 20.57
C ARG A 49 -3.80 8.47 19.43
N ASP A 50 -2.94 9.49 19.53
CA ASP A 50 -2.79 10.50 18.48
C ASP A 50 -2.34 9.88 17.14
N LEU A 51 -1.47 8.86 17.18
CA LEU A 51 -1.03 8.12 15.99
C LEU A 51 -2.13 7.25 15.39
N VAL A 52 -2.94 6.56 16.22
CA VAL A 52 -4.11 5.81 15.74
C VAL A 52 -5.12 6.75 15.07
N ASP A 53 -5.44 7.89 15.70
CA ASP A 53 -6.34 8.89 15.14
C ASP A 53 -5.80 9.47 13.81
N ALA A 54 -4.48 9.66 13.72
CA ALA A 54 -3.82 10.08 12.49
C ALA A 54 -3.97 9.02 11.39
N ILE A 55 -3.76 7.74 11.68
CA ILE A 55 -3.94 6.62 10.74
C ILE A 55 -5.38 6.58 10.22
N THR A 56 -6.38 6.59 11.10
CA THR A 56 -7.81 6.62 10.70
C THR A 56 -8.14 7.84 9.84
N THR A 57 -7.58 9.01 10.17
CA THR A 57 -7.76 10.20 9.33
C THR A 57 -7.15 10.02 7.94
N ARG A 58 -5.97 9.40 7.84
CA ARG A 58 -5.29 9.16 6.56
C ARG A 58 -5.96 8.07 5.73
N GLU A 59 -6.47 7.02 6.36
CA GLU A 59 -7.34 6.03 5.70
C GLU A 59 -8.54 6.73 5.06
N SER A 60 -9.23 7.59 5.82
CA SER A 60 -10.39 8.31 5.29
C SER A 60 -10.03 9.27 4.14
N ASP A 61 -8.85 9.89 4.18
CA ASP A 61 -8.30 10.67 3.06
C ASP A 61 -8.07 9.80 1.81
N CYS A 62 -7.45 8.64 1.98
CA CYS A 62 -7.21 7.64 0.93
C CYS A 62 -8.53 7.23 0.26
N ASP A 63 -9.49 6.85 1.09
CA ASP A 63 -10.79 6.33 0.72
C ASP A 63 -11.63 7.40 -0.02
N ARG A 64 -11.45 8.68 0.31
CA ARG A 64 -11.99 9.81 -0.47
C ARG A 64 -11.31 9.98 -1.82
N LEU A 65 -9.97 9.98 -1.86
CA LEU A 65 -9.21 10.14 -3.10
C LEU A 65 -9.51 9.04 -4.11
N LYS A 66 -9.62 7.78 -3.65
CA LYS A 66 -10.03 6.64 -4.48
C LYS A 66 -11.39 6.85 -5.13
N ARG A 67 -12.41 7.24 -4.34
CA ARG A 67 -13.76 7.51 -4.87
C ARG A 67 -13.73 8.61 -5.92
N ASP A 68 -12.95 9.66 -5.65
CA ASP A 68 -12.76 10.80 -6.53
C ASP A 68 -12.11 10.41 -7.86
N ILE A 69 -11.04 9.60 -7.83
CA ILE A 69 -10.34 9.10 -9.02
C ILE A 69 -11.26 8.15 -9.81
N SER A 70 -11.94 7.24 -9.13
CA SER A 70 -12.86 6.28 -9.74
C SER A 70 -14.03 6.98 -10.43
N ALA A 71 -14.59 8.02 -9.80
CA ALA A 71 -15.63 8.85 -10.38
C ALA A 71 -15.13 9.62 -11.62
N GLN A 72 -13.88 10.11 -11.61
CA GLN A 72 -13.30 10.76 -12.78
C GLN A 72 -13.15 9.80 -13.97
N ILE A 73 -12.64 8.60 -13.74
CA ILE A 73 -12.45 7.60 -14.80
C ILE A 73 -13.80 7.16 -15.36
N THR A 74 -14.77 6.88 -14.48
CA THR A 74 -16.09 6.35 -14.89
C THR A 74 -16.95 7.38 -15.61
N ASN A 75 -16.84 8.66 -15.25
CA ASN A 75 -17.65 9.74 -15.84
C ASN A 75 -16.98 10.46 -17.02
N ALA A 76 -15.79 10.04 -17.44
CA ALA A 76 -15.06 10.67 -18.53
C ALA A 76 -15.79 10.50 -19.87
N ASP A 77 -15.99 11.61 -20.59
CA ASP A 77 -16.69 11.64 -21.87
C ASP A 77 -15.74 11.59 -23.07
N ALA A 78 -16.27 11.46 -24.29
CA ALA A 78 -15.47 11.38 -25.52
C ALA A 78 -14.47 12.53 -25.73
N ARG A 79 -14.71 13.71 -25.15
CA ARG A 79 -13.79 14.87 -25.20
C ARG A 79 -12.66 14.71 -24.18
N ASP A 80 -12.92 14.09 -23.04
CA ASP A 80 -11.92 13.71 -22.05
C ASP A 80 -11.04 12.55 -22.53
N ILE A 81 -11.62 11.57 -23.24
CA ILE A 81 -10.89 10.40 -23.77
C ILE A 81 -9.87 10.82 -24.84
N GLY A 82 -10.34 11.47 -25.91
CA GLY A 82 -9.52 11.77 -27.09
C GLY A 82 -8.68 10.58 -27.59
N LEU A 83 -7.67 10.84 -28.43
CA LEU A 83 -6.72 9.80 -28.86
C LEU A 83 -5.60 9.55 -27.84
N ARG A 84 -5.33 10.51 -26.94
CA ARG A 84 -4.24 10.44 -25.97
C ARG A 84 -4.56 9.57 -24.75
N ASN A 85 -5.84 9.47 -24.37
CA ASN A 85 -6.25 8.69 -23.19
C ASN A 85 -6.88 7.36 -23.58
N ALA A 86 -6.79 6.95 -24.84
CA ALA A 86 -7.33 5.68 -25.33
C ALA A 86 -6.84 4.49 -24.48
N ARG A 87 -5.58 4.47 -24.03
CA ARG A 87 -5.06 3.42 -23.13
C ARG A 87 -5.74 3.44 -21.76
N ILE A 88 -5.97 4.61 -21.15
CA ILE A 88 -6.70 4.74 -19.87
C ILE A 88 -8.10 4.16 -20.00
N HIS A 89 -8.78 4.41 -21.13
CA HIS A 89 -10.13 3.90 -21.36
C HIS A 89 -10.19 2.41 -21.67
N LEU A 90 -9.28 1.91 -22.50
CA LEU A 90 -9.17 0.48 -22.80
C LEU A 90 -8.83 -0.34 -21.55
N ASN A 91 -8.03 0.24 -20.64
CA ASN A 91 -7.62 -0.39 -19.39
C ASN A 91 -8.46 0.03 -18.18
N SER A 92 -9.58 0.75 -18.36
CA SER A 92 -10.36 1.28 -17.23
C SER A 92 -10.78 0.22 -16.20
N PRO A 93 -11.22 -1.00 -16.58
CA PRO A 93 -11.51 -2.04 -15.58
C PRO A 93 -10.29 -2.39 -14.72
N HIS A 94 -9.12 -2.56 -15.32
CA HIS A 94 -7.88 -2.86 -14.61
C HIS A 94 -7.39 -1.69 -13.76
N VAL A 95 -7.56 -0.46 -14.24
CA VAL A 95 -7.20 0.75 -13.47
C VAL A 95 -8.11 0.91 -12.25
N LEU A 96 -9.41 0.63 -12.37
CA LEU A 96 -10.34 0.69 -11.24
C LEU A 96 -10.04 -0.42 -10.23
N ASP A 97 -9.74 -1.63 -10.69
CA ASP A 97 -9.33 -2.74 -9.83
C ASP A 97 -8.02 -2.42 -9.08
N LEU A 98 -7.04 -1.80 -9.77
CA LEU A 98 -5.80 -1.33 -9.15
C LEU A 98 -6.06 -0.37 -7.98
N TYR A 99 -6.96 0.61 -8.14
CA TYR A 99 -7.33 1.50 -7.03
C TYR A 99 -8.14 0.80 -5.93
N GLN A 100 -8.88 -0.25 -6.26
CA GLN A 100 -9.54 -1.06 -5.25
C GLN A 100 -8.52 -1.78 -4.36
N ARG A 101 -7.46 -2.35 -4.97
CA ARG A 101 -6.38 -3.04 -4.26
C ARG A 101 -5.47 -2.11 -3.47
N LEU A 102 -5.12 -0.94 -4.03
CA LEU A 102 -4.32 0.05 -3.30
C LEU A 102 -4.96 0.48 -1.98
N ASP A 103 -6.28 0.49 -1.92
CA ASP A 103 -7.06 0.85 -0.74
C ASP A 103 -7.02 -0.21 0.36
N GLU A 104 -6.71 -1.46 0.02
CA GLU A 104 -6.62 -2.54 1.00
C GLU A 104 -5.44 -2.33 1.95
N ILE A 105 -4.39 -1.59 1.51
CA ILE A 105 -3.21 -1.25 2.30
C ILE A 105 -3.56 -0.34 3.50
N PRO A 106 -4.10 0.89 3.33
CA PRO A 106 -4.47 1.73 4.48
C PRO A 106 -5.55 1.08 5.35
N ASN A 107 -6.47 0.31 4.77
CA ASN A 107 -7.46 -0.47 5.53
C ASN A 107 -6.82 -1.52 6.45
N ALA A 108 -5.78 -2.22 5.98
CA ALA A 108 -5.05 -3.18 6.80
C ALA A 108 -4.28 -2.49 7.94
N ILE A 109 -3.66 -1.34 7.64
CA ILE A 109 -2.91 -0.54 8.63
C ILE A 109 -3.83 0.02 9.72
N GLU A 110 -4.99 0.58 9.36
CA GLU A 110 -5.97 1.07 10.32
C GLU A 110 -6.42 -0.05 11.26
N ARG A 111 -6.80 -1.20 10.69
CA ARG A 111 -7.23 -2.35 11.49
C ARG A 111 -6.15 -2.82 12.45
N LEU A 112 -4.90 -2.89 11.99
CA LEU A 112 -3.75 -3.24 12.84
C LEU A 112 -3.62 -2.24 14.00
N ALA A 113 -3.68 -0.95 13.70
CA ALA A 113 -3.54 0.13 14.68
C ALA A 113 -4.65 0.09 15.74
N GLU A 114 -5.91 -0.06 15.33
CA GLU A 114 -7.06 -0.19 16.23
C GLU A 114 -6.95 -1.45 17.11
N GLU A 115 -6.56 -2.58 16.52
CA GLU A 115 -6.38 -3.83 17.27
C GLU A 115 -5.22 -3.73 18.27
N LEU A 116 -4.14 -3.02 17.95
CA LEU A 116 -2.99 -2.84 18.83
C LEU A 116 -3.38 -2.15 20.14
N VAL A 117 -4.15 -1.06 20.07
CA VAL A 117 -4.60 -0.34 21.26
C VAL A 117 -5.74 -1.06 21.99
N THR A 118 -6.57 -1.80 21.26
CA THR A 118 -7.72 -2.52 21.83
C THR A 118 -7.29 -3.77 22.58
N ILE A 119 -6.42 -4.58 21.97
CA ILE A 119 -5.92 -5.83 22.57
C ILE A 119 -4.84 -5.52 23.60
N ALA A 120 -4.04 -4.47 23.37
CA ALA A 120 -2.95 -4.03 24.22
C ALA A 120 -1.97 -5.18 24.58
N PRO A 121 -1.29 -5.78 23.59
CA PRO A 121 -0.36 -6.89 23.82
C PRO A 121 0.77 -6.52 24.79
N PRO A 122 1.28 -7.49 25.57
CA PRO A 122 2.52 -7.29 26.34
C PRO A 122 3.67 -6.85 25.44
N ARG A 123 4.44 -5.85 25.89
CA ARG A 123 5.53 -5.20 25.15
C ARG A 123 6.84 -5.98 25.22
N GLU A 124 6.79 -7.26 24.87
CA GLU A 124 7.99 -8.10 24.88
C GLU A 124 8.95 -7.68 23.77
N ALA A 125 10.15 -7.23 24.16
CA ALA A 125 11.12 -6.62 23.26
C ALA A 125 11.41 -7.46 22.00
N ALA A 126 11.70 -8.76 22.16
CA ALA A 126 12.04 -9.63 21.02
C ALA A 126 10.89 -9.85 20.02
N THR A 127 9.64 -9.67 20.43
CA THR A 127 8.46 -9.78 19.56
C THR A 127 8.23 -8.44 18.85
N PHE A 128 8.31 -7.34 19.59
CA PHE A 128 8.15 -6.00 19.03
C PHE A 128 9.30 -5.58 18.11
N ASP A 129 10.53 -6.04 18.34
CA ASP A 129 11.67 -5.84 17.43
C ASP A 129 11.37 -6.42 16.04
N ARG A 130 10.68 -7.58 15.99
CA ARG A 130 10.27 -8.22 14.74
C ARG A 130 9.11 -7.49 14.08
N TYR A 131 8.13 -7.00 14.85
CA TYR A 131 7.07 -6.15 14.30
C TYR A 131 7.62 -4.86 13.70
N ALA A 132 8.58 -4.22 14.38
CA ALA A 132 9.27 -3.05 13.84
C ALA A 132 10.05 -3.39 12.56
N GLU A 133 10.60 -4.61 12.45
CA GLU A 133 11.23 -5.07 11.21
C GLU A 133 10.22 -5.29 10.07
N MET A 134 9.05 -5.88 10.36
CA MET A 134 7.97 -6.03 9.39
C MET A 134 7.44 -4.67 8.92
N ALA A 135 7.31 -3.67 9.81
CA ALA A 135 6.93 -2.31 9.45
C ALA A 135 7.95 -1.64 8.51
N ARG A 136 9.26 -1.81 8.75
CA ARG A 136 10.33 -1.34 7.85
C ARG A 136 10.30 -2.06 6.49
N CYS A 137 9.93 -3.33 6.45
CA CYS A 137 9.70 -4.04 5.18
C CYS A 137 8.51 -3.44 4.42
N ALA A 138 7.43 -3.09 5.12
CA ALA A 138 6.27 -2.42 4.52
C ALA A 138 6.64 -1.05 3.91
N GLU A 139 7.45 -0.23 4.61
CA GLU A 139 7.93 1.05 4.06
C GLU A 139 8.70 0.86 2.75
N ARG A 140 9.67 -0.07 2.75
CA ARG A 140 10.47 -0.38 1.55
C ARG A 140 9.61 -0.89 0.39
N ALA A 141 8.62 -1.74 0.68
CA ALA A 141 7.70 -2.24 -0.33
C ALA A 141 6.80 -1.12 -0.87
N MET A 142 6.32 -0.23 0.00
CA MET A 142 5.46 0.88 -0.39
C MET A 142 6.19 1.88 -1.30
N ASP A 143 7.45 2.21 -1.02
CA ASP A 143 8.28 3.06 -1.88
C ASP A 143 8.36 2.47 -3.30
N ALA A 144 8.70 1.18 -3.41
CA ALA A 144 8.78 0.50 -4.70
C ALA A 144 7.41 0.40 -5.40
N LEU A 145 6.35 0.11 -4.65
CA LEU A 145 4.99 0.02 -5.17
C LEU A 145 4.50 1.37 -5.73
N ALA A 146 4.77 2.46 -5.02
CA ALA A 146 4.41 3.81 -5.45
C ALA A 146 5.08 4.15 -6.79
N ASP A 147 6.37 3.84 -6.94
CA ASP A 147 7.11 4.04 -8.18
C ASP A 147 6.52 3.20 -9.34
N ALA A 148 6.19 1.93 -9.09
CA ALA A 148 5.57 1.05 -10.08
C ALA A 148 4.21 1.57 -10.56
N VAL A 149 3.32 1.94 -9.62
CA VAL A 149 1.98 2.45 -9.93
C VAL A 149 2.07 3.80 -10.65
N ALA A 150 2.92 4.71 -10.18
CA ALA A 150 3.12 6.00 -10.83
C ALA A 150 3.67 5.84 -12.25
N CYS A 151 4.62 4.92 -12.46
CA CYS A 151 5.12 4.55 -13.79
C CYS A 151 3.99 4.04 -14.69
N TYR A 152 3.21 3.07 -14.22
CA TYR A 152 2.08 2.50 -14.95
C TYR A 152 1.08 3.57 -15.41
N VAL A 153 0.62 4.44 -14.50
CA VAL A 153 -0.33 5.52 -14.83
C VAL A 153 0.28 6.56 -15.79
N ARG A 154 1.58 6.87 -15.66
CA ARG A 154 2.30 7.74 -16.62
C ARG A 154 2.50 7.10 -17.99
N LEU A 155 2.51 5.77 -18.10
CA LEU A 155 2.58 5.06 -19.39
C LEU A 155 1.21 4.99 -20.07
N LEU A 156 0.12 4.90 -19.30
CA LEU A 156 -1.24 4.97 -19.85
C LEU A 156 -1.50 6.28 -20.61
N ARG A 157 -0.88 7.40 -20.22
CA ARG A 157 -0.98 8.69 -20.94
C ARG A 157 0.04 8.89 -22.06
N SER A 158 0.96 7.94 -22.25
CA SER A 158 2.14 8.12 -23.12
C SER A 158 2.17 7.07 -24.24
N PRO A 159 1.36 7.19 -25.31
CA PRO A 159 1.21 6.17 -26.36
C PRO A 159 2.52 5.73 -27.03
N SER A 160 3.56 6.57 -26.98
CA SER A 160 4.86 6.32 -27.60
C SER A 160 5.97 5.97 -26.61
N ARG A 161 5.66 5.86 -25.31
CA ARG A 161 6.64 5.48 -24.27
C ARG A 161 6.41 4.05 -23.84
N SER A 162 7.51 3.41 -23.47
CA SER A 162 7.56 2.12 -22.82
C SER A 162 8.56 2.20 -21.67
N ASP A 163 8.31 1.46 -20.60
CA ASP A 163 9.22 1.37 -19.46
C ASP A 163 9.10 -0.01 -18.78
N SER A 164 9.91 -0.23 -17.74
CA SER A 164 9.82 -1.43 -16.90
C SER A 164 9.50 -1.05 -15.46
N VAL A 165 8.73 -1.92 -14.80
CA VAL A 165 8.46 -1.89 -13.35
C VAL A 165 8.91 -3.19 -12.67
N ALA A 166 9.76 -3.98 -13.35
CA ALA A 166 10.13 -5.32 -12.91
C ALA A 166 11.01 -5.31 -11.65
N ALA A 167 11.84 -4.28 -11.47
CA ALA A 167 12.69 -4.14 -10.30
C ALA A 167 11.88 -3.79 -9.05
N GLU A 168 10.87 -2.94 -9.23
CA GLU A 168 9.92 -2.52 -8.20
C GLU A 168 9.07 -3.71 -7.75
N ILE A 169 8.51 -4.47 -8.68
CA ILE A 169 7.76 -5.71 -8.38
C ILE A 169 8.64 -6.71 -7.63
N ALA A 170 9.88 -6.92 -8.07
CA ALA A 170 10.81 -7.82 -7.38
C ALA A 170 11.15 -7.33 -5.96
N THR A 171 11.16 -6.01 -5.73
CA THR A 171 11.38 -5.43 -4.41
C THR A 171 10.21 -5.70 -3.48
N VAL A 172 8.96 -5.53 -3.94
CA VAL A 172 7.76 -5.84 -3.16
C VAL A 172 7.71 -7.33 -2.80
N ARG A 173 7.89 -8.23 -3.77
CA ARG A 173 7.91 -9.69 -3.53
C ARG A 173 9.04 -10.12 -2.59
N GLY A 174 10.21 -9.47 -2.68
CA GLY A 174 11.30 -9.72 -1.74
C GLY A 174 10.97 -9.28 -0.31
N ALA A 175 10.19 -8.20 -0.15
CA ALA A 175 9.74 -7.71 1.15
C ALA A 175 8.64 -8.61 1.75
N GLU A 176 7.65 -9.01 0.95
CA GLU A 176 6.61 -9.97 1.32
C GLU A 176 7.23 -11.28 1.82
N SER A 177 8.10 -11.91 1.02
CA SER A 177 8.84 -13.11 1.44
C SER A 177 9.64 -12.92 2.75
N SER A 178 10.23 -11.74 2.99
CA SER A 178 10.92 -11.45 4.25
C SER A 178 9.97 -11.34 5.45
N VAL A 179 8.80 -10.73 5.25
CA VAL A 179 7.74 -10.62 6.26
C VAL A 179 7.15 -11.98 6.58
N ASP A 180 7.00 -12.83 5.58
CA ASP A 180 6.56 -14.22 5.68
C ASP A 180 7.48 -15.05 6.62
N GLU A 181 8.80 -14.86 6.47
CA GLU A 181 9.82 -15.46 7.35
C GLU A 181 9.73 -14.91 8.77
N LEU A 182 9.62 -13.58 8.94
CA LEU A 182 9.49 -12.93 10.25
C LEU A 182 8.23 -13.37 10.99
N ARG A 183 7.08 -13.44 10.28
CA ARG A 183 5.81 -13.95 10.81
C ARG A 183 5.99 -15.37 11.34
N ASN A 184 6.57 -16.25 10.54
CA ASN A 184 6.81 -17.63 10.93
C ASN A 184 7.73 -17.73 12.16
N ALA A 185 8.79 -16.89 12.23
CA ALA A 185 9.69 -16.84 13.37
C ALA A 185 9.02 -16.32 14.66
N VAL A 186 8.13 -15.33 14.56
CA VAL A 186 7.31 -14.86 15.70
C VAL A 186 6.42 -16.00 16.20
N ILE A 187 5.72 -16.68 15.29
CA ILE A 187 4.82 -17.78 15.65
C ILE A 187 5.59 -18.93 16.29
N GLU A 188 6.72 -19.35 15.70
CA GLU A 188 7.54 -20.42 16.26
C GLU A 188 8.04 -20.06 17.67
N THR A 189 8.56 -18.84 17.85
CA THR A 189 9.03 -18.37 19.16
C THR A 189 7.89 -18.34 20.19
N ALA A 190 6.73 -17.81 19.79
CA ALA A 190 5.57 -17.64 20.67
C ALA A 190 4.97 -18.98 21.14
N PHE A 191 5.10 -20.04 20.34
CA PHE A 191 4.58 -21.38 20.66
C PHE A 191 5.66 -22.36 21.15
N ALA A 192 6.93 -21.93 21.25
CA ALA A 192 8.03 -22.77 21.74
C ALA A 192 8.03 -22.93 23.27
N ASP A 193 7.39 -22.02 24.01
CA ASP A 193 7.18 -22.15 25.46
C ASP A 193 5.89 -22.94 25.74
N ASP A 194 5.97 -23.91 26.67
CA ASP A 194 4.80 -24.70 27.13
C ASP A 194 3.73 -23.80 27.81
N VAL A 195 4.08 -22.56 28.14
CA VAL A 195 3.19 -21.53 28.65
C VAL A 195 2.58 -20.72 27.50
N ILE A 196 1.36 -21.08 27.08
CA ILE A 196 0.63 -20.48 25.92
C ILE A 196 0.20 -19.00 26.15
N HIS A 197 0.54 -18.38 27.28
CA HIS A 197 0.07 -17.02 27.58
C HIS A 197 0.62 -16.01 26.56
N GLY A 198 -0.27 -15.39 25.78
CA GLY A 198 0.09 -14.37 24.78
C GLY A 198 0.52 -14.92 23.41
N ALA A 199 0.63 -16.25 23.23
CA ALA A 199 1.05 -16.84 21.96
C ALA A 199 0.09 -16.53 20.80
N PHE A 200 -1.21 -16.65 21.06
CA PHE A 200 -2.24 -16.27 20.08
C PHE A 200 -2.26 -14.79 19.78
N VAL A 201 -1.98 -13.94 20.77
CA VAL A 201 -1.90 -12.49 20.57
C VAL A 201 -0.72 -12.15 19.66
N SER A 202 0.45 -12.73 19.94
CA SER A 202 1.65 -12.53 19.11
C SER A 202 1.45 -13.04 17.68
N ARG A 203 0.78 -14.19 17.52
CA ARG A 203 0.39 -14.71 16.21
C ARG A 203 -0.56 -13.77 15.48
N THR A 204 -1.57 -13.24 16.17
CA THR A 204 -2.53 -12.32 15.55
C THR A 204 -1.82 -11.08 15.01
N PHE A 205 -0.96 -10.43 15.79
CA PHE A 205 -0.24 -9.26 15.30
C PHE A 205 0.73 -9.59 14.18
N ALA A 206 1.44 -10.72 14.25
CA ALA A 206 2.28 -11.17 13.13
C ALA A 206 1.48 -11.30 11.83
N LEU A 207 0.27 -11.87 11.88
CA LEU A 207 -0.61 -11.95 10.72
C LEU A 207 -1.17 -10.58 10.28
N ARG A 208 -1.37 -9.62 11.19
CA ARG A 208 -1.80 -8.27 10.80
C ARG A 208 -0.71 -7.50 10.05
N PHE A 209 0.56 -7.64 10.45
CA PHE A 209 1.67 -7.05 9.71
C PHE A 209 1.85 -7.71 8.33
N ASP A 210 1.67 -9.02 8.26
CA ASP A 210 1.67 -9.80 7.03
C ASP A 210 0.59 -9.33 6.04
N GLU A 211 -0.64 -9.16 6.52
CA GLU A 211 -1.78 -8.65 5.72
C GLU A 211 -1.50 -7.30 5.04
N VAL A 212 -0.61 -6.45 5.61
CA VAL A 212 -0.22 -5.18 4.98
C VAL A 212 0.65 -5.43 3.74
N LEU A 213 1.58 -6.38 3.81
CA LEU A 213 2.44 -6.73 2.66
C LEU A 213 1.69 -7.55 1.63
N ASP A 214 0.80 -8.45 2.05
CA ASP A 214 -0.09 -9.20 1.15
C ASP A 214 -0.91 -8.23 0.29
N ALA A 215 -1.46 -7.17 0.90
CA ALA A 215 -2.19 -6.14 0.17
C ALA A 215 -1.31 -5.42 -0.86
N MET A 216 -0.02 -5.19 -0.56
CA MET A 216 0.93 -4.61 -1.52
C MET A 216 1.27 -5.59 -2.66
N GLU A 217 1.42 -6.88 -2.35
CA GLU A 217 1.64 -7.92 -3.35
C GLU A 217 0.43 -8.05 -4.29
N ASP A 218 -0.79 -8.05 -3.77
CA ASP A 218 -2.04 -8.07 -4.54
C ASP A 218 -2.10 -6.92 -5.57
N VAL A 219 -1.59 -5.73 -5.20
CA VAL A 219 -1.47 -4.59 -6.12
C VAL A 219 -0.45 -4.89 -7.23
N THR A 220 0.71 -5.47 -6.89
CA THR A 220 1.71 -5.84 -7.89
C THR A 220 1.23 -6.93 -8.84
N ASP A 221 0.50 -7.94 -8.35
CA ASP A 221 -0.09 -8.98 -9.17
C ASP A 221 -1.17 -8.41 -10.10
N THR A 222 -1.95 -7.45 -9.61
CA THR A 222 -2.90 -6.69 -10.44
C THR A 222 -2.17 -5.93 -11.55
N LEU A 223 -1.04 -5.29 -11.26
CA LEU A 223 -0.19 -4.63 -12.28
C LEU A 223 0.35 -5.62 -13.31
N VAL A 224 0.82 -6.80 -12.89
CA VAL A 224 1.29 -7.87 -13.78
C VAL A 224 0.17 -8.32 -14.71
N VAL A 225 -1.02 -8.60 -14.18
CA VAL A 225 -2.19 -9.02 -14.96
C VAL A 225 -2.59 -7.94 -15.95
N ALA A 226 -2.71 -6.68 -15.51
CA ALA A 226 -3.06 -5.55 -16.36
C ALA A 226 -2.04 -5.29 -17.48
N SER A 227 -0.78 -5.61 -17.23
CA SER A 227 0.34 -5.41 -18.15
C SER A 227 0.61 -6.59 -19.08
N SER A 228 0.04 -7.77 -18.80
CA SER A 228 0.40 -9.04 -19.46
C SER A 228 0.18 -9.04 -20.98
N THR A 229 -0.78 -8.27 -21.48
CA THR A 229 -1.07 -8.13 -22.92
C THR A 229 -0.46 -6.90 -23.56
N GLU A 230 0.30 -6.11 -22.79
CA GLU A 230 0.71 -4.77 -23.17
C GLU A 230 2.20 -4.70 -23.49
N SER A 231 2.52 -4.41 -24.76
CA SER A 231 3.92 -4.33 -25.22
C SER A 231 4.71 -3.11 -24.71
N TRP A 232 4.07 -2.19 -24.01
CA TRP A 232 4.66 -0.93 -23.56
C TRP A 232 5.11 -0.95 -22.09
N ILE A 233 4.87 -2.01 -21.35
CA ILE A 233 5.34 -2.14 -19.97
C ILE A 233 5.91 -3.53 -19.75
N THR A 234 7.03 -3.59 -19.04
CA THR A 234 7.70 -4.86 -18.68
C THR A 234 7.62 -5.06 -17.17
N THR A 235 6.93 -6.11 -16.74
CA THR A 235 6.70 -6.45 -15.32
C THR A 235 7.56 -7.60 -14.81
N GLU A 236 8.21 -8.34 -15.71
CA GLU A 236 9.13 -9.42 -15.37
C GLU A 236 10.50 -9.13 -15.97
N PRO A 237 11.61 -9.53 -15.29
CA PRO A 237 12.93 -9.47 -15.88
C PRO A 237 12.91 -10.20 -17.22
N SER A 238 13.51 -9.61 -18.26
CA SER A 238 13.70 -10.34 -19.51
C SER A 238 14.68 -11.48 -19.24
N ASP A 239 14.19 -12.72 -19.15
CA ASP A 239 15.03 -13.91 -19.18
C ASP A 239 15.95 -13.81 -20.41
N ARG A 240 17.25 -13.62 -20.16
CA ARG A 240 18.31 -13.66 -21.15
C ARG A 240 19.33 -14.72 -20.78
#